data_AF-A0A6N9BCH7-F1
#
_entry.id   AF-A0A6N9BCH7-F1
#
_cell.length_a   1.000
_cell.length_b   1.000
_cell.length_c   1.000
_cell.angle_alpha   90.00
_cell.angle_beta   90.00
_cell.angle_gamma   90.00
#
_symmetry.space_group_name_H-M   'P 1'
#
loop_
_entity.id
_entity.type
_entity.pdbx_description
1 polymer ?
#
loop_
_entity_poly.entity_id
_entity_poly.type
_entity_poly.pdbx_seq_one_letter_code
_entity_poly.pdbx_strand_id
1 'polypeptide(L)'
;MRVLAASISALLLGAGPALAAGADAPHLDGGPLGLVWCVPFIGILLSIALFPLLAPAFWHHHFGKVSAFWALAFLLPFLVVFGWELTLFEMLHVALLEYIPFIILLLSLFTVAGGIRLTGRLVGTPVVNTGILLLGTVLASWMGTTGAAMLLIRPIIR
;
A
#
# COMPACT_ATOMS: atom_id res chain seq x y z
N MET A 1 -37.59 13.19 14.19
CA MET A 1 -36.70 14.28 14.64
C MET A 1 -35.34 13.79 15.13
N ARG A 2 -35.24 12.78 16.03
CA ARG A 2 -33.95 12.28 16.54
C ARG A 2 -33.01 11.66 15.49
N VAL A 3 -33.54 10.94 14.50
CA VAL A 3 -32.73 10.34 13.42
C VAL A 3 -32.19 11.41 12.47
N LEU A 4 -33.02 12.39 12.11
CA LEU A 4 -32.62 13.54 11.29
C LEU A 4 -31.54 14.39 11.97
N ALA A 5 -31.63 14.60 13.28
CA ALA A 5 -30.61 15.29 14.06
C ALA A 5 -29.28 14.51 14.09
N ALA A 6 -29.31 13.18 14.23
CA ALA A 6 -28.11 12.34 14.19
C ALA A 6 -27.44 12.33 12.80
N SER A 7 -28.23 12.30 11.72
CA SER A 7 -27.73 12.41 10.35
C SER A 7 -27.08 13.76 10.06
N ILE A 8 -27.68 14.85 10.56
CA ILE A 8 -27.14 16.21 10.40
C ILE A 8 -25.86 16.40 11.23
N SER A 9 -25.81 15.87 12.46
CA SER A 9 -24.59 15.88 13.28
C SER A 9 -23.46 15.04 12.68
N ALA A 10 -23.76 13.88 12.07
CA ALA A 10 -22.77 13.07 11.35
C ALA A 10 -22.26 13.77 10.08
N LEU A 11 -23.13 14.48 9.36
CA LEU A 11 -22.76 15.28 8.18
C LEU A 11 -21.91 16.50 8.55
N LEU A 12 -22.21 17.17 9.68
CA LEU A 12 -21.43 18.30 10.20
C LEU A 12 -20.07 17.88 10.76
N LEU A 13 -19.95 16.68 11.34
CA LEU A 13 -18.66 16.10 11.77
C LEU A 13 -17.78 15.65 10.59
N GLY A 14 -18.39 15.24 9.46
CA GLY A 14 -17.67 14.88 8.23
C GLY A 14 -17.24 16.07 7.36
N ALA A 15 -17.90 17.23 7.51
CA ALA A 15 -17.60 18.44 6.73
C ALA A 15 -16.38 19.23 7.23
N GLY A 16 -16.01 19.08 8.51
CA GLY A 16 -14.84 19.73 9.12
C GLY A 16 -13.52 19.49 8.37
N PRO A 17 -13.12 18.25 8.07
CA PRO A 17 -11.89 17.98 7.34
C PRO A 17 -11.93 18.43 5.87
N ALA A 18 -13.10 18.40 5.22
CA ALA A 18 -13.26 18.87 3.84
C ALA A 18 -13.17 20.41 3.72
N LEU A 19 -13.59 21.14 4.74
CA LEU A 19 -13.46 22.61 4.82
C LEU A 19 -12.07 23.07 5.31
N ALA A 20 -11.31 22.18 5.97
CA ALA A 20 -9.92 22.43 6.37
C ALA A 20 -8.91 22.18 5.23
N ALA A 21 -9.35 21.63 4.09
CA ALA A 21 -8.56 21.52 2.86
C ALA A 21 -8.43 22.89 2.15
N GLY A 22 -8.04 23.92 2.90
CA GLY A 22 -7.69 25.23 2.36
C GLY A 22 -6.39 25.18 1.56
N ALA A 23 -6.18 26.18 0.72
CA ALA A 23 -4.99 26.32 -0.14
C ALA A 23 -3.65 26.41 0.61
N ASP A 24 -3.67 26.50 1.95
CA ASP A 24 -2.52 26.54 2.85
C ASP A 24 -2.23 25.18 3.52
N ALA A 25 -2.69 24.06 2.95
CA ALA A 25 -2.36 22.74 3.48
C ALA A 25 -0.83 22.55 3.52
N PRO A 26 -0.25 22.13 4.66
CA PRO A 26 1.19 21.87 4.75
C PRO A 26 1.61 20.88 3.68
N HIS A 27 2.43 21.30 2.73
CA HIS A 27 2.93 20.43 1.66
C HIS A 27 4.45 20.39 1.71
N LEU A 28 5.01 19.19 1.66
CA LEU A 28 6.45 19.01 1.55
C LEU A 28 6.91 19.25 0.11
N ASP A 29 7.69 20.31 -0.12
CA ASP A 29 8.44 20.44 -1.36
C ASP A 29 9.58 19.41 -1.38
N GLY A 30 9.49 18.46 -2.32
CA GLY A 30 10.47 17.39 -2.49
C GLY A 30 11.75 17.80 -3.22
N GLY A 31 11.76 18.96 -3.89
CA GLY A 31 12.92 19.46 -4.64
C GLY A 31 14.23 19.55 -3.84
N PRO A 32 14.23 20.05 -2.59
CA PRO A 32 15.43 20.14 -1.77
C PRO A 32 15.78 18.86 -0.98
N LEU A 33 14.97 17.79 -1.05
CA LEU A 33 15.26 16.55 -0.31
C LEU A 33 16.42 15.80 -0.94
N GLY A 34 17.56 15.76 -0.25
CA GLY A 34 18.69 14.94 -0.64
C GLY A 34 18.38 13.43 -0.60
N LEU A 35 19.10 12.64 -1.41
CA LEU A 35 18.94 11.18 -1.50
C LEU A 35 19.10 10.43 -0.16
N VAL A 36 19.70 11.08 0.85
CA VAL A 36 19.86 10.53 2.20
C VAL A 36 18.51 10.17 2.83
N TRP A 37 17.44 10.89 2.50
CA TRP A 37 16.09 10.60 2.99
C TRP A 37 15.53 9.24 2.50
N CYS A 38 16.09 8.67 1.43
CA CYS A 38 15.72 7.35 0.94
C CYS A 38 16.37 6.20 1.73
N VAL A 39 17.35 6.48 2.60
CA VAL A 39 18.10 5.43 3.32
C VAL A 39 17.19 4.52 4.15
N PRO A 40 16.24 5.02 4.96
CA PRO A 40 15.35 4.15 5.71
C PRO A 40 14.47 3.26 4.82
N PHE A 41 14.04 3.79 3.67
CA PHE A 41 13.26 3.04 2.68
C PHE A 41 14.09 1.91 2.05
N ILE A 42 15.32 2.19 1.63
CA ILE A 42 16.23 1.16 1.11
C ILE A 42 16.54 0.13 2.20
N GLY A 43 16.74 0.57 3.44
CA GLY A 43 17.01 -0.28 4.60
C GLY A 43 15.91 -1.31 4.85
N ILE A 44 14.64 -0.89 4.84
CA ILE A 44 13.53 -1.83 4.99
C ILE A 44 13.39 -2.77 3.79
N LEU A 45 13.60 -2.29 2.56
CA LEU A 45 13.59 -3.14 1.36
C LEU A 45 14.68 -4.22 1.39
N LEU A 46 15.89 -3.87 1.80
CA LEU A 46 16.97 -4.85 1.98
C LEU A 46 16.66 -5.82 3.13
N SER A 47 16.02 -5.34 4.20
CA SER A 47 15.63 -6.19 5.33
C SER A 47 14.62 -7.27 4.91
N ILE A 48 13.56 -6.89 4.18
CA ILE A 48 12.57 -7.84 3.67
C ILE A 48 13.14 -8.78 2.59
N ALA A 49 14.17 -8.36 1.86
CA ALA A 49 14.79 -9.17 0.82
C ALA A 49 15.83 -10.16 1.38
N LEU A 50 16.60 -9.77 2.39
CA LEU A 50 17.75 -10.55 2.88
C LEU A 50 17.44 -11.37 4.14
N PHE A 51 16.75 -10.81 5.13
CA PHE A 51 16.56 -11.51 6.41
C PHE A 51 15.69 -12.76 6.33
N PRO A 52 14.64 -12.86 5.49
CA PRO A 52 13.95 -14.13 5.30
C PRO A 52 14.84 -15.25 4.75
N LEU A 53 15.90 -14.91 4.00
CA LEU A 53 16.84 -15.88 3.43
C LEU A 53 18.00 -16.21 4.39
N LEU A 54 18.59 -15.20 5.03
CA LEU A 54 19.79 -15.33 5.85
C LEU A 54 19.47 -15.73 7.31
N ALA A 55 18.35 -15.26 7.87
CA ALA A 55 17.97 -15.49 9.26
C ALA A 55 16.44 -15.61 9.43
N PRO A 56 15.81 -16.69 8.89
CA PRO A 56 14.36 -16.82 8.87
C PRO A 56 13.70 -16.75 10.25
N ALA A 57 14.27 -17.45 11.24
CA ALA A 57 13.73 -17.49 12.60
C ALA A 57 13.75 -16.11 13.28
N PHE A 58 14.81 -15.32 13.04
CA PHE A 58 14.89 -13.94 13.53
C PHE A 58 13.81 -13.08 12.85
N TRP A 59 13.73 -13.14 11.52
CA TRP A 59 12.80 -12.34 10.74
C TRP A 59 11.35 -12.58 11.15
N HIS A 60 10.91 -13.85 11.19
CA HIS A 60 9.53 -14.17 11.53
C HIS A 60 9.11 -13.69 12.92
N HIS A 61 10.04 -13.63 13.88
CA HIS A 61 9.75 -13.14 15.22
C HIS A 61 9.89 -11.60 15.34
N HIS A 62 10.79 -10.97 14.56
CA HIS A 62 11.20 -9.58 14.75
C HIS A 62 10.83 -8.64 13.59
N PHE A 63 10.15 -9.09 12.54
CA PHE A 63 9.85 -8.26 11.37
C PHE A 63 9.19 -6.92 11.78
N GLY A 64 8.22 -6.96 12.71
CA GLY A 64 7.54 -5.76 13.18
C GLY A 64 8.47 -4.77 13.89
N LYS A 65 9.45 -5.27 14.65
CA LYS A 65 10.44 -4.42 15.33
C LYS A 65 11.40 -3.79 14.34
N VAL A 66 11.84 -4.56 13.34
CA VAL A 66 12.72 -4.06 12.26
C VAL A 66 12.01 -3.01 11.41
N SER A 67 10.75 -3.26 11.04
CA SER A 67 9.92 -2.27 10.33
C SER A 67 9.70 -1.01 11.15
N ALA A 68 9.40 -1.14 12.45
CA ALA A 68 9.24 0.00 13.35
C ALA A 68 10.54 0.80 13.49
N PHE A 69 11.69 0.13 13.59
CA PHE A 69 12.99 0.78 13.61
C PHE A 69 13.22 1.65 12.37
N TRP A 70 13.02 1.10 11.17
CA TRP A 70 13.19 1.86 9.92
C TRP A 70 12.16 2.98 9.76
N ALA A 71 10.91 2.74 10.17
CA ALA A 71 9.88 3.78 10.16
C ALA A 71 10.24 4.95 11.08
N LEU A 72 10.70 4.67 12.31
CA LEU A 72 11.16 5.70 13.25
C LEU A 72 12.45 6.39 12.78
N ALA A 73 13.34 5.65 12.12
CA ALA A 73 14.56 6.23 11.53
C ALA A 73 14.25 7.25 10.43
N PHE A 74 13.08 7.18 9.79
CA PHE A 74 12.59 8.23 8.91
C PHE A 74 11.81 9.31 9.68
N LEU A 75 10.81 8.91 10.46
CA LEU A 75 9.88 9.84 11.11
C LEU A 75 10.55 10.76 12.13
N LEU A 76 11.52 10.26 12.92
CA LEU A 76 12.16 11.08 13.95
C LEU A 76 13.02 12.21 13.36
N PRO A 77 13.96 11.96 12.42
CA PRO A 77 14.68 13.04 11.75
C PRO A 77 13.75 13.97 10.97
N PHE A 78 12.72 13.42 10.32
CA PHE A 78 11.75 14.22 9.57
C PHE A 78 11.00 15.20 10.49
N LEU A 79 10.55 14.71 11.65
CA LEU A 79 9.91 15.52 12.69
C LEU A 79 10.82 16.62 13.24
N VAL A 80 12.12 16.33 13.42
CA VAL A 80 13.08 17.33 13.91
C VAL A 80 13.39 18.40 12.87
N VAL A 81 13.48 18.04 11.59
CA VAL A 81 13.86 18.97 10.51
C VAL A 81 12.67 19.79 10.02
N PHE A 82 11.50 19.16 9.86
CA PHE A 82 10.33 19.76 9.24
C PHE A 82 9.20 20.10 10.24
N GLY A 83 9.34 19.67 11.49
CA GLY A 83 8.39 19.97 12.55
C GLY A 83 7.22 19.00 12.65
N TRP A 84 6.46 19.14 13.75
CA TRP A 84 5.35 18.24 14.10
C TRP A 84 4.17 18.32 13.12
N GLU A 85 3.78 19.53 12.74
CA GLU A 85 2.57 19.77 11.93
C GLU A 85 2.69 19.15 10.54
N LEU A 86 3.77 19.41 9.81
CA LEU A 86 4.00 18.83 8.48
C LEU A 86 4.16 17.32 8.55
N THR A 87 4.91 16.80 9.53
CA THR A 87 5.11 15.35 9.68
C THR A 87 3.81 14.60 9.92
N LEU A 88 2.97 15.13 10.82
CA LEU A 88 1.69 14.51 11.12
C LEU A 88 0.73 14.61 9.94
N PHE A 89 0.72 15.74 9.23
CA PHE A 89 -0.09 15.93 8.03
C PHE A 89 0.29 14.91 6.95
N GLU A 90 1.56 14.81 6.56
CA GLU A 90 2.03 13.88 5.53
C GLU A 90 1.83 12.43 5.95
N MET A 91 2.09 12.08 7.21
CA MET A 91 1.85 10.73 7.73
C MET A 91 0.36 10.35 7.61
N LEU A 92 -0.55 11.23 8.03
CA LEU A 92 -1.99 10.98 7.93
C LEU A 92 -2.46 10.99 6.48
N HIS A 93 -1.92 11.88 5.65
CA HIS A 93 -2.23 11.96 4.23
C HIS A 93 -1.94 10.62 3.56
N VAL A 94 -0.71 10.12 3.69
CA VAL A 94 -0.30 8.82 3.14
C VAL A 94 -1.11 7.68 3.76
N ALA A 95 -1.31 7.66 5.08
CA ALA A 95 -2.06 6.59 5.74
C ALA A 95 -3.53 6.51 5.29
N LEU A 96 -4.21 7.66 5.19
CA LEU A 96 -5.65 7.72 4.94
C LEU A 96 -6.00 7.75 3.46
N LEU A 97 -5.22 8.45 2.63
CA LEU A 97 -5.54 8.68 1.22
C LEU A 97 -4.79 7.73 0.28
N GLU A 98 -3.68 7.15 0.70
CA GLU A 98 -2.93 6.20 -0.13
C GLU A 98 -3.07 4.77 0.41
N TYR A 99 -2.72 4.55 1.67
CA TYR A 99 -2.63 3.21 2.25
C TYR A 99 -4.00 2.55 2.45
N ILE A 100 -4.97 3.23 3.08
CA ILE A 100 -6.32 2.66 3.28
C ILE A 100 -7.00 2.34 1.93
N PRO A 101 -7.05 3.26 0.94
CA PRO A 101 -7.63 2.96 -0.37
C PRO A 101 -6.91 1.81 -1.07
N PHE A 102 -5.58 1.75 -0.99
CA PHE A 102 -4.81 0.63 -1.53
C PHE A 102 -5.22 -0.71 -0.91
N ILE A 103 -5.35 -0.79 0.42
CA ILE A 103 -5.80 -2.02 1.10
C ILE A 103 -7.23 -2.40 0.72
N ILE A 104 -8.13 -1.42 0.58
CA ILE A 104 -9.51 -1.66 0.11
C ILE A 104 -9.51 -2.20 -1.32
N LEU A 105 -8.68 -1.65 -2.21
CA LEU A 105 -8.53 -2.14 -3.58
C LEU A 105 -8.02 -3.58 -3.61
N LEU A 106 -6.98 -3.90 -2.81
CA LEU A 106 -6.47 -5.26 -2.70
C LEU A 106 -7.52 -6.23 -2.16
N LEU A 107 -8.30 -5.83 -1.15
CA LEU A 107 -9.37 -6.66 -0.57
C LEU A 107 -10.48 -6.93 -1.57
N SER A 108 -10.90 -5.89 -2.31
CA SER A 108 -11.88 -6.00 -3.38
C SER A 108 -11.40 -6.97 -4.45
N LEU A 109 -10.17 -6.79 -4.92
CA LEU A 109 -9.57 -7.64 -5.94
C LEU A 109 -9.44 -9.09 -5.47
N PHE A 110 -8.99 -9.33 -4.25
CA PHE A 110 -8.91 -10.68 -3.69
C PHE A 110 -10.29 -11.35 -3.64
N THR A 111 -11.33 -10.61 -3.26
CA THR A 111 -12.71 -11.11 -3.16
C THR A 111 -13.27 -11.44 -4.54
N VAL A 112 -13.12 -10.53 -5.50
CA VAL A 112 -13.61 -10.69 -6.88
C VAL A 112 -12.85 -11.79 -7.60
N ALA A 113 -11.51 -11.72 -7.63
CA ALA A 113 -10.66 -12.74 -8.25
C ALA A 113 -10.88 -14.12 -7.61
N GLY A 114 -11.16 -14.15 -6.30
CA GLY A 114 -11.47 -15.38 -5.59
C GLY A 114 -12.78 -16.06 -5.97
N GLY A 115 -13.73 -15.33 -6.55
CA GLY A 115 -14.98 -15.87 -7.09
C GLY A 115 -14.90 -16.31 -8.56
N ILE A 116 -13.80 -16.03 -9.26
CA ILE A 116 -13.63 -16.41 -10.66
C ILE A 116 -13.32 -17.90 -10.74
N ARG A 117 -14.22 -18.67 -11.36
CA ARG A 117 -14.00 -20.08 -11.67
C ARG A 117 -13.64 -20.24 -13.15
N LEU A 118 -12.38 -20.53 -13.44
CA LEU A 118 -11.97 -20.97 -14.77
C LEU A 118 -12.28 -22.46 -14.91
N THR A 119 -12.90 -22.88 -16.02
CA THR A 119 -13.13 -24.30 -16.31
C THR A 119 -12.57 -24.60 -17.69
N GLY A 120 -11.66 -25.57 -17.79
CA GLY A 120 -11.05 -25.98 -19.05
C GLY A 120 -9.87 -26.93 -18.83
N ARG A 121 -9.38 -27.55 -19.91
CA ARG A 121 -8.13 -28.31 -19.89
C ARG A 121 -6.98 -27.37 -20.28
N LEU A 122 -6.37 -26.73 -19.30
CA LEU A 122 -5.10 -26.03 -19.48
C LEU A 122 -3.99 -27.08 -19.53
N VAL A 123 -3.68 -27.55 -20.75
CA VAL A 123 -2.54 -28.46 -20.96
C VAL A 123 -1.27 -27.64 -20.79
N GLY A 124 -0.35 -28.10 -19.93
CA GLY A 124 0.93 -27.44 -19.62
C GLY A 124 1.93 -27.48 -20.78
N THR A 125 1.54 -27.01 -21.95
CA THR A 125 2.40 -26.88 -23.12
C THR A 125 3.14 -25.53 -23.10
N PRO A 126 4.33 -25.43 -23.73
CA PRO A 126 5.09 -24.18 -23.77
C PRO A 126 4.29 -22.99 -24.33
N VAL A 127 3.46 -23.24 -25.35
CA VAL A 127 2.63 -22.20 -26.00
C VAL A 127 1.59 -21.64 -25.04
N VAL A 128 0.87 -22.51 -24.32
CA VAL A 128 -0.16 -22.10 -23.34
C VAL A 128 0.47 -21.31 -22.21
N ASN A 129 1.58 -21.79 -21.65
CA ASN A 129 2.28 -21.10 -20.57
C ASN A 129 2.79 -19.72 -21.00
N THR A 130 3.34 -19.62 -22.21
CA THR A 130 3.81 -18.34 -22.76
C THR A 130 2.64 -17.38 -22.98
N GLY A 131 1.49 -17.87 -23.46
CA GLY A 131 0.26 -17.08 -23.57
C GLY A 131 -0.24 -16.56 -22.21
N ILE A 132 -0.20 -17.38 -21.17
CA ILE A 132 -0.57 -16.98 -19.80
C ILE A 132 0.40 -15.90 -19.27
N LEU A 133 1.71 -16.06 -19.48
CA LEU A 133 2.72 -15.07 -19.08
C LEU A 133 2.56 -13.73 -19.83
N LEU A 134 2.27 -13.79 -21.14
CA LEU A 134 1.99 -12.60 -21.95
C LEU A 134 0.74 -11.88 -21.41
N LEU A 135 -0.34 -12.61 -21.16
CA LEU A 135 -1.55 -12.05 -20.58
C LEU A 135 -1.27 -11.41 -19.21
N GLY A 136 -0.52 -12.09 -18.34
CA GLY A 136 -0.14 -11.55 -17.04
C GLY A 136 0.72 -10.31 -17.12
N THR A 137 1.62 -10.23 -18.10
CA THR A 137 2.44 -9.03 -18.36
C THR A 137 1.55 -7.86 -18.79
N VAL A 138 0.62 -8.08 -19.72
CA VAL A 138 -0.33 -7.04 -20.17
C VAL A 138 -1.20 -6.56 -19.02
N LEU A 139 -1.74 -7.48 -18.21
CA LEU A 139 -2.55 -7.14 -17.04
C LEU A 139 -1.72 -6.38 -15.99
N ALA A 140 -0.49 -6.81 -15.72
CA ALA A 140 0.39 -6.15 -14.76
C ALA A 140 0.71 -4.70 -15.14
N SER A 141 0.83 -4.40 -16.44
CA SER A 141 1.03 -3.04 -16.93
C SER A 141 -0.19 -2.12 -16.72
N TRP A 142 -1.41 -2.67 -16.66
CA TRP A 142 -2.62 -1.89 -16.44
C TRP A 142 -2.93 -1.72 -14.94
N MET A 143 -3.00 -2.83 -14.20
CA MET A 143 -3.52 -2.85 -12.83
C MET A 143 -2.44 -3.13 -11.77
N GLY A 144 -1.15 -3.20 -12.16
CA GLY A 144 -0.03 -3.49 -11.29
C GLY A 144 0.25 -4.99 -11.11
N THR A 145 1.47 -5.32 -10.72
CA THR A 145 1.95 -6.71 -10.57
C THR A 145 1.21 -7.47 -9.47
N THR A 146 0.92 -6.83 -8.34
CA THR A 146 0.13 -7.40 -7.25
C THR A 146 -1.26 -7.80 -7.72
N GLY A 147 -1.90 -6.96 -8.53
CA GLY A 147 -3.26 -7.20 -8.98
C GLY A 147 -3.36 -8.31 -10.03
N ALA A 148 -2.48 -8.27 -11.02
CA ALA A 148 -2.40 -9.31 -12.05
C ALA A 148 -2.09 -10.70 -11.46
N ALA A 149 -1.20 -10.77 -10.46
CA ALA A 149 -0.89 -12.01 -9.77
C ALA A 149 -2.12 -12.59 -9.04
N MET A 150 -2.88 -11.77 -8.31
CA MET A 150 -4.09 -12.24 -7.64
C MET A 150 -5.16 -12.74 -8.62
N LEU A 151 -5.32 -12.07 -9.76
CA LEU A 151 -6.31 -12.42 -10.78
C LEU A 151 -5.95 -13.69 -11.56
N LEU A 152 -4.67 -13.96 -11.80
CA LEU A 152 -4.23 -15.12 -12.57
C LEU A 152 -3.96 -16.35 -11.71
N ILE A 153 -3.25 -16.20 -10.59
CA ILE A 153 -2.80 -17.34 -9.78
C ILE A 153 -4.00 -18.11 -9.22
N ARG A 154 -4.96 -17.40 -8.60
CA ARG A 154 -6.05 -18.04 -7.86
C ARG A 154 -7.02 -18.84 -8.76
N PRO A 155 -7.41 -18.35 -9.95
CA PRO A 155 -8.29 -19.10 -10.85
C PRO A 155 -7.58 -20.16 -11.71
N ILE A 156 -6.26 -20.07 -11.92
CA ILE A 156 -5.50 -21.05 -12.71
C ILE A 156 -5.07 -22.25 -11.87
N ILE A 157 -4.73 -22.04 -10.58
CA ILE A 157 -4.30 -23.11 -9.68
C ILE A 157 -5.48 -23.95 -9.17
N ARG A 158 -6.71 -23.40 -9.16
CA ARG A 158 -7.93 -24.14 -8.76
C ARG A 158 -8.60 -24.82 -9.95
#